data_AF-A0A929J344-F1
#
_entry.id   AF-A0A929J344-F1
#
_cell.length_a   1.000
_cell.length_b   1.000
_cell.length_c   1.000
_cell.angle_alpha   90.00
_cell.angle_beta   90.00
_cell.angle_gamma   90.00
#
_symmetry.space_group_name_H-M   'P 1'
#
loop_
_entity.id
_entity.type
_entity.pdbx_description
1 polymer ?
#
loop_
_entity_poly.entity_id
_entity_poly.type
_entity_poly.pdbx_seq_one_letter_code
_entity_poly.pdbx_strand_id
1 'polypeptide(L)'
;IGTAGGTGYAVEFSGETIKSLELEGRMTICNMAIEAGARVGIIAVDDKTIEYVRGRAYAPNSSWQQAEANWNNLHSDTGAKFDQILEMDASLIKPQVTYGTSPEMVLPVDASIPDPDKSQSIQQALAYMGLTKGTPITSIKLDKIFIGSCTNGRINDLREAAKIIKGHKIADNIKLALAVPGSWKVKSQAEQEGLDKIFTEAGFEWRNPGCSMCLAMNADRLEAGERCASTSNRNFEGRQGQGGRTHLVSPAMAAAAAIAGHFVDASSA
;
A
#
# COMPACT_ATOMS: atom_id res chain seq x y z
N ILE A 1 9.93 -7.62 -9.19
CA ILE A 1 10.35 -8.99 -9.54
C ILE A 1 9.31 -9.78 -10.33
N GLY A 2 8.16 -9.17 -10.71
CA GLY A 2 7.06 -9.86 -11.39
C GLY A 2 6.23 -10.71 -10.45
N THR A 3 5.02 -11.06 -10.90
CA THR A 3 4.04 -11.87 -10.13
C THR A 3 4.46 -13.31 -9.88
N ALA A 4 5.44 -13.81 -10.63
CA ALA A 4 5.99 -15.15 -10.47
C ALA A 4 7.41 -15.16 -9.86
N GLY A 5 7.99 -14.00 -9.54
CA GLY A 5 9.41 -13.88 -9.15
C GLY A 5 9.81 -14.61 -7.87
N GLY A 6 8.86 -14.88 -6.98
CA GLY A 6 9.05 -15.66 -5.75
C GLY A 6 8.49 -17.09 -5.82
N THR A 7 8.01 -17.54 -6.98
CA THR A 7 7.38 -18.88 -7.10
C THR A 7 8.36 -19.98 -6.69
N GLY A 8 7.97 -20.79 -5.72
CA GLY A 8 8.81 -21.87 -5.19
C GLY A 8 9.76 -21.45 -4.05
N TYR A 9 9.79 -20.17 -3.69
CA TYR A 9 10.66 -19.63 -2.65
C TYR A 9 9.89 -19.15 -1.41
N ALA A 10 10.56 -19.19 -0.26
CA ALA A 10 10.28 -18.29 0.85
C ALA A 10 11.19 -17.06 0.68
N VAL A 11 10.66 -15.86 0.88
CA VAL A 11 11.41 -14.61 0.69
C VAL A 11 11.75 -14.02 2.06
N GLU A 12 13.04 -13.82 2.32
CA GLU A 12 13.52 -13.02 3.43
C GLU A 12 13.86 -11.61 2.93
N PHE A 13 13.30 -10.58 3.57
CA PHE A 13 13.66 -9.19 3.31
C PHE A 13 14.67 -8.73 4.36
N SER A 14 15.82 -8.22 3.91
CA SER A 14 16.91 -7.79 4.78
C SER A 14 17.59 -6.52 4.24
N GLY A 15 18.60 -6.02 4.96
CA GLY A 15 19.32 -4.80 4.62
C GLY A 15 18.90 -3.58 5.46
N GLU A 16 19.66 -2.49 5.31
CA GLU A 16 19.50 -1.28 6.13
C GLU A 16 18.12 -0.64 5.98
N THR A 17 17.60 -0.57 4.75
CA THR A 17 16.25 -0.05 4.47
C THR A 17 15.18 -0.83 5.23
N ILE A 18 15.28 -2.17 5.28
CA ILE A 18 14.29 -2.99 6.00
C ILE A 18 14.38 -2.76 7.51
N LYS A 19 15.60 -2.62 8.05
CA LYS A 19 15.83 -2.33 9.46
C LYS A 19 15.31 -0.94 9.86
N SER A 20 15.43 0.06 8.98
CA SER A 20 14.98 1.42 9.26
C SER A 20 13.45 1.54 9.32
N LEU A 21 12.70 0.66 8.66
CA LEU A 21 11.23 0.65 8.71
C LEU A 21 10.69 0.35 10.11
N GLU A 22 9.59 1.02 10.44
CA GLU A 22 8.69 0.61 11.53
C GLU A 22 7.95 -0.69 11.19
N LEU A 23 7.40 -1.35 12.20
CA LEU A 23 6.76 -2.67 12.05
C LEU A 23 5.60 -2.66 11.05
N GLU A 24 4.83 -1.57 10.98
CA GLU A 24 3.78 -1.42 9.99
C GLU A 24 4.32 -1.46 8.55
N GLY A 25 5.46 -0.82 8.27
CA GLY A 25 6.08 -0.85 6.94
C GLY A 25 6.60 -2.24 6.58
N ARG A 26 7.17 -2.94 7.57
CA ARG A 26 7.60 -4.35 7.42
C ARG A 26 6.43 -5.27 7.09
N MET A 27 5.31 -5.10 7.80
CA MET A 27 4.08 -5.85 7.54
C MET A 27 3.53 -5.60 6.14
N THR A 28 3.63 -4.36 5.62
CA THR A 28 3.26 -4.03 4.24
C THR A 28 4.10 -4.80 3.22
N ILE A 29 5.43 -4.84 3.40
CA ILE A 29 6.33 -5.57 2.50
C ILE A 29 6.07 -7.08 2.55
N CYS A 30 5.98 -7.66 3.75
CA CYS A 30 5.67 -9.08 3.93
C CYS A 30 4.29 -9.43 3.36
N ASN A 31 3.30 -8.55 3.48
CA ASN A 31 1.97 -8.76 2.90
C ASN A 31 2.03 -8.91 1.38
N MET A 32 2.90 -8.16 0.71
CA MET A 32 3.06 -8.18 -0.74
C MET A 32 3.92 -9.33 -1.28
N ALA A 33 4.51 -10.18 -0.42
CA ALA A 33 5.33 -11.29 -0.87
C ALA A 33 4.52 -12.31 -1.70
N ILE A 34 3.24 -12.53 -1.35
CA ILE A 34 2.37 -13.46 -2.07
C ILE A 34 1.98 -12.94 -3.46
N GLU A 35 1.93 -11.62 -3.65
CA GLU A 35 1.72 -11.01 -4.97
C GLU A 35 2.90 -11.25 -5.93
N ALA A 36 4.10 -11.60 -5.41
CA ALA A 36 5.22 -12.11 -6.20
C ALA A 36 5.22 -13.64 -6.35
N GLY A 37 4.21 -14.33 -5.84
CA GLY A 37 4.12 -15.80 -5.87
C GLY A 37 4.93 -16.51 -4.78
N ALA A 38 5.51 -15.77 -3.83
CA ALA A 38 6.27 -16.36 -2.74
C ALA A 38 5.37 -17.09 -1.74
N ARG A 39 5.89 -18.17 -1.14
CA ARG A 39 5.16 -18.94 -0.12
C ARG A 39 4.93 -18.14 1.16
N VAL A 40 5.90 -17.30 1.52
CA VAL A 40 5.90 -16.43 2.70
C VAL A 40 6.91 -15.31 2.50
N GLY A 41 6.63 -14.15 3.10
CA GLY A 41 7.59 -13.06 3.28
C GLY A 41 7.97 -12.93 4.75
N ILE A 42 9.27 -12.92 5.05
CA ILE A 42 9.80 -12.90 6.42
C ILE A 42 10.78 -11.75 6.57
N ILE A 43 10.76 -11.10 7.74
CA ILE A 43 11.77 -10.14 8.19
C ILE A 43 12.24 -10.60 9.56
N ALA A 44 13.55 -10.59 9.77
CA ALA A 44 14.17 -10.99 11.03
C ALA A 44 13.67 -10.15 12.22
N VAL A 45 13.64 -10.78 13.41
CA VAL A 45 13.34 -10.08 14.66
C VAL A 45 14.49 -9.13 15.02
N ASP A 46 14.12 -7.96 15.53
CA ASP A 46 15.03 -6.97 16.10
C ASP A 46 14.34 -6.18 17.22
N ASP A 47 15.04 -5.19 17.78
CA ASP A 47 14.54 -4.37 18.89
C ASP A 47 13.19 -3.72 18.60
N LYS A 48 12.96 -3.21 17.38
CA LYS A 48 11.67 -2.63 16.99
C LYS A 48 10.55 -3.69 17.06
N THR A 49 10.87 -4.91 16.67
CA THR A 49 9.90 -6.03 16.70
C THR A 49 9.54 -6.39 18.14
N ILE A 50 10.55 -6.46 19.01
CA ILE A 50 10.37 -6.74 20.44
C ILE A 50 9.56 -5.61 21.10
N GLU A 51 9.90 -4.36 20.85
CA GLU A 51 9.19 -3.19 21.37
C GLU A 51 7.73 -3.18 20.90
N TYR A 52 7.49 -3.45 19.63
CA TYR A 52 6.13 -3.50 19.07
C TYR A 52 5.25 -4.51 19.81
N VAL A 53 5.78 -5.69 20.16
CA VAL A 53 5.02 -6.75 20.83
C VAL A 53 4.83 -6.45 22.33
N ARG A 54 5.74 -5.69 22.95
CA ARG A 54 5.77 -5.45 24.40
C ARG A 54 4.45 -4.84 24.91
N GLY A 55 3.90 -5.46 25.96
CA GLY A 55 2.68 -4.99 26.64
C GLY A 55 1.39 -5.09 25.82
N ARG A 56 1.39 -5.71 24.63
CA ARG A 56 0.16 -5.93 23.87
C ARG A 56 -0.70 -7.05 24.49
N ALA A 57 -2.01 -7.00 24.23
CA ALA A 57 -2.90 -8.12 24.55
C ALA A 57 -2.34 -9.38 23.87
N TYR A 58 -2.11 -10.44 24.65
CA TYR A 58 -1.45 -11.71 24.26
C TYR A 58 0.07 -11.72 24.22
N ALA A 59 0.75 -10.60 24.52
CA ALA A 59 2.16 -10.65 24.83
C ALA A 59 2.38 -11.52 26.09
N PRO A 60 3.43 -12.37 26.12
CA PRO A 60 3.74 -13.18 27.28
C PRO A 60 4.20 -12.27 28.43
N ASN A 61 3.32 -11.99 29.39
CA ASN A 61 3.65 -11.08 30.49
C ASN A 61 4.64 -11.71 31.48
N SER A 62 4.25 -12.84 32.11
CA SER A 62 5.07 -13.49 33.14
C SER A 62 6.32 -14.21 32.58
N SER A 63 6.34 -14.51 31.28
CA SER A 63 7.46 -15.16 30.58
C SER A 63 8.14 -14.26 29.55
N TRP A 64 7.96 -12.93 29.65
CA TRP A 64 8.48 -11.97 28.67
C TRP A 64 9.97 -12.13 28.40
N GLN A 65 10.80 -12.16 29.45
CA GLN A 65 12.26 -12.27 29.30
C GLN A 65 12.68 -13.55 28.57
N GLN A 66 12.00 -14.67 28.83
CA GLN A 66 12.27 -15.94 28.15
C GLN A 66 11.83 -15.88 26.68
N ALA A 67 10.67 -15.29 26.40
CA ALA A 67 10.17 -15.10 25.05
C ALA A 67 11.10 -14.18 24.23
N GLU A 68 11.50 -13.04 24.80
CA GLU A 68 12.44 -12.08 24.21
C GLU A 68 13.79 -12.75 23.89
N ALA A 69 14.36 -13.51 24.84
CA ALA A 69 15.60 -14.25 24.59
C ALA A 69 15.47 -15.26 23.43
N ASN A 70 14.32 -15.93 23.31
CA ASN A 70 14.07 -16.85 22.21
C ASN A 70 13.87 -16.11 20.88
N TRP A 71 13.11 -15.03 20.88
CA TRP A 71 12.81 -14.25 19.68
C TRP A 71 14.03 -13.52 19.13
N ASN A 72 14.97 -13.12 19.98
CA ASN A 72 16.25 -12.54 19.55
C ASN A 72 17.10 -13.50 18.71
N ASN A 73 16.80 -14.81 18.70
CA ASN A 73 17.44 -15.78 17.82
C ASN A 73 16.67 -16.04 16.52
N LEU A 74 15.56 -15.32 16.26
CA LEU A 74 14.75 -15.47 15.04
C LEU A 74 15.28 -14.56 13.92
N HIS A 75 16.49 -14.87 13.47
CA HIS A 75 17.15 -14.26 12.32
C HIS A 75 18.01 -15.31 11.61
N SER A 76 18.41 -15.03 10.37
CA SER A 76 19.31 -15.90 9.64
C SER A 76 20.70 -15.98 10.28
N ASP A 77 21.32 -17.16 10.22
CA ASP A 77 22.68 -17.40 10.72
C ASP A 77 23.74 -16.66 9.88
N THR A 78 24.89 -16.38 10.49
CA THR A 78 26.04 -15.86 9.74
C THR A 78 26.49 -16.90 8.70
N GLY A 79 26.50 -16.50 7.42
CA GLY A 79 26.84 -17.40 6.32
C GLY A 79 25.68 -18.30 5.85
N ALA A 80 24.44 -18.01 6.26
CA ALA A 80 23.25 -18.63 5.70
C ALA A 80 23.27 -18.57 4.16
N LYS A 81 22.93 -19.68 3.52
CA LYS A 81 22.88 -19.79 2.06
C LYS A 81 21.47 -19.54 1.57
N PHE A 82 21.34 -18.67 0.59
CA PHE A 82 20.09 -18.39 -0.12
C PHE A 82 20.20 -18.93 -1.54
N ASP A 83 19.15 -19.58 -2.02
CA ASP A 83 19.09 -20.11 -3.39
C ASP A 83 19.21 -18.99 -4.44
N GLN A 84 18.66 -17.81 -4.12
CA GLN A 84 18.76 -16.59 -4.91
C GLN A 84 18.88 -15.37 -3.99
N ILE A 85 19.69 -14.39 -4.42
CA ILE A 85 19.85 -13.11 -3.75
C ILE A 85 19.56 -12.01 -4.77
N LEU A 86 18.63 -11.12 -4.43
CA LEU A 86 18.29 -9.94 -5.23
C LEU A 86 18.66 -8.69 -4.45
N GLU A 87 19.65 -7.95 -4.94
CA GLU A 87 20.07 -6.69 -4.34
C GLU A 87 19.31 -5.53 -4.99
N MET A 88 18.73 -4.66 -4.16
CA MET A 88 17.97 -3.49 -4.62
C MET A 88 18.42 -2.26 -3.85
N ASP A 89 18.82 -1.23 -4.58
CA ASP A 89 19.09 0.09 -4.00
C ASP A 89 17.77 0.84 -3.80
N ALA A 90 17.34 0.93 -2.54
CA ALA A 90 16.10 1.59 -2.17
C ALA A 90 16.13 3.11 -2.44
N SER A 91 17.31 3.73 -2.53
CA SER A 91 17.43 5.17 -2.80
C SER A 91 16.98 5.54 -4.23
N LEU A 92 16.93 4.56 -5.13
CA LEU A 92 16.46 4.73 -6.50
C LEU A 92 14.93 4.59 -6.63
N ILE A 93 14.24 4.19 -5.56
CA ILE A 93 12.79 3.96 -5.60
C ILE A 93 12.06 5.30 -5.48
N LYS A 94 11.50 5.76 -6.60
CA LYS A 94 10.56 6.88 -6.65
C LYS A 94 9.15 6.43 -6.27
N PRO A 95 8.23 7.34 -5.90
CA PRO A 95 6.82 7.01 -5.72
C PRO A 95 6.27 6.28 -6.95
N GLN A 96 5.56 5.16 -6.70
CA GLN A 96 5.10 4.24 -7.73
C GLN A 96 3.58 4.29 -7.89
N VAL A 97 3.12 4.06 -9.12
CA VAL A 97 1.70 3.94 -9.47
C VAL A 97 1.53 2.74 -10.40
N THR A 98 0.62 1.82 -10.07
CA THR A 98 0.26 0.77 -11.03
C THR A 98 -0.55 1.38 -12.17
N TYR A 99 -0.19 1.12 -13.43
CA TYR A 99 -0.92 1.66 -14.58
C TYR A 99 -1.86 0.63 -15.24
N GLY A 100 -1.67 -0.65 -14.96
CA GLY A 100 -2.45 -1.75 -15.56
C GLY A 100 -3.41 -2.42 -14.57
N THR A 101 -3.71 -3.69 -14.83
CA THR A 101 -4.67 -4.53 -14.07
C THR A 101 -3.97 -5.63 -13.25
N SER A 102 -2.66 -5.52 -13.09
CA SER A 102 -1.82 -6.41 -12.27
C SER A 102 -0.87 -5.58 -11.41
N PRO A 103 -0.55 -6.00 -10.18
CA PRO A 103 0.41 -5.32 -9.32
C PRO A 103 1.81 -5.15 -9.93
N GLU A 104 2.21 -6.00 -10.89
CA GLU A 104 3.51 -5.88 -11.56
C GLU A 104 3.54 -4.79 -12.64
N MET A 105 2.38 -4.33 -13.10
CA MET A 105 2.27 -3.27 -14.10
C MET A 105 2.39 -1.91 -13.41
N VAL A 106 3.60 -1.60 -12.96
CA VAL A 106 3.93 -0.45 -12.10
C VAL A 106 5.00 0.42 -12.73
N LEU A 107 4.87 1.74 -12.54
CA LEU A 107 5.84 2.73 -13.00
C LEU A 107 6.09 3.79 -11.92
N PRO A 108 7.26 4.44 -11.94
CA PRO A 108 7.47 5.70 -11.25
C PRO A 108 6.43 6.76 -11.66
N VAL A 109 6.06 7.64 -10.73
CA VAL A 109 5.06 8.69 -10.96
C VAL A 109 5.46 9.68 -12.07
N ASP A 110 6.76 9.86 -12.31
CA ASP A 110 7.30 10.74 -13.35
C ASP A 110 7.43 10.06 -14.73
N ALA A 111 7.01 8.81 -14.86
CA ALA A 111 7.04 8.06 -16.10
C ALA A 111 5.79 8.28 -16.98
N SER A 112 5.81 7.68 -18.16
CA SER A 112 4.68 7.65 -19.11
C SER A 112 4.29 6.21 -19.47
N ILE A 113 3.03 6.02 -19.84
CA ILE A 113 2.47 4.71 -20.21
C ILE A 113 3.29 4.08 -21.35
N PRO A 114 3.73 2.81 -21.21
CA PRO A 114 4.62 2.17 -22.15
C PRO A 114 3.90 1.81 -23.46
N ASP A 115 4.70 1.48 -24.47
CA ASP A 115 4.22 0.93 -25.72
C ASP A 115 3.77 -0.53 -25.54
N PRO A 116 2.53 -0.89 -25.90
CA PRO A 116 2.04 -2.24 -25.75
C PRO A 116 2.36 -3.17 -26.94
N ASP A 117 3.05 -2.70 -27.99
CA ASP A 117 3.21 -3.38 -29.31
C ASP A 117 3.74 -4.83 -29.25
N LYS A 118 4.30 -5.28 -28.13
CA LYS A 118 4.82 -6.65 -27.98
C LYS A 118 4.08 -7.51 -26.96
N SER A 119 3.07 -6.98 -26.26
CA SER A 119 2.40 -7.71 -25.17
C SER A 119 0.88 -7.57 -25.21
N GLN A 120 0.21 -8.68 -25.57
CA GLN A 120 -1.25 -8.76 -25.58
C GLN A 120 -1.85 -8.49 -24.19
N SER A 121 -1.19 -8.92 -23.11
CA SER A 121 -1.66 -8.66 -21.74
C SER A 121 -1.60 -7.17 -21.39
N ILE A 122 -0.56 -6.45 -21.83
CA ILE A 122 -0.49 -4.99 -21.65
C ILE A 122 -1.54 -4.30 -22.52
N GLN A 123 -1.77 -4.73 -23.76
CA GLN A 123 -2.83 -4.17 -24.62
C GLN A 123 -4.21 -4.27 -23.95
N GLN A 124 -4.54 -5.44 -23.40
CA GLN A 124 -5.81 -5.66 -22.69
C GLN A 124 -5.90 -4.81 -21.42
N ALA A 125 -4.84 -4.77 -20.60
CA ALA A 125 -4.80 -3.95 -19.40
C ALA A 125 -4.98 -2.46 -19.72
N LEU A 126 -4.31 -1.93 -20.75
CA LEU A 126 -4.44 -0.54 -21.17
C LEU A 126 -5.84 -0.23 -21.72
N ALA A 127 -6.44 -1.14 -22.48
CA ALA A 127 -7.80 -1.01 -22.98
C ALA A 127 -8.81 -0.95 -21.81
N TYR A 128 -8.69 -1.86 -20.83
CA TYR A 128 -9.50 -1.85 -19.61
C TYR A 128 -9.33 -0.54 -18.83
N MET A 129 -8.07 -0.17 -18.60
CA MET A 129 -7.69 1.03 -17.87
C MET A 129 -8.00 2.31 -18.65
N GLY A 130 -8.37 2.26 -19.92
CA GLY A 130 -8.63 3.43 -20.76
C GLY A 130 -7.42 4.36 -20.86
N LEU A 131 -6.21 3.79 -20.99
CA LEU A 131 -4.96 4.51 -21.06
C LEU A 131 -4.28 4.28 -22.41
N THR A 132 -3.66 5.32 -22.96
CA THR A 132 -2.91 5.26 -24.21
C THR A 132 -1.42 5.39 -23.97
N LYS A 133 -0.61 4.78 -24.84
CA LYS A 133 0.85 4.95 -24.88
C LYS A 133 1.24 6.42 -24.78
N GLY A 134 2.29 6.72 -24.03
CA GLY A 134 2.85 8.05 -23.89
C GLY A 134 2.07 8.98 -22.96
N THR A 135 0.94 8.55 -22.41
CA THR A 135 0.21 9.32 -21.37
C THR A 135 1.10 9.46 -20.14
N PRO A 136 1.43 10.68 -19.67
CA PRO A 136 2.15 10.84 -18.41
C PRO A 136 1.32 10.32 -17.24
N ILE A 137 1.93 9.61 -16.28
CA ILE A 137 1.20 9.12 -15.08
C ILE A 137 0.53 10.29 -14.35
N THR A 138 1.21 11.42 -14.25
CA THR A 138 0.70 12.64 -13.64
C THR A 138 -0.50 13.27 -14.36
N SER A 139 -0.81 12.88 -15.61
CA SER A 139 -1.97 13.39 -16.33
C SER A 139 -3.25 12.58 -16.09
N ILE A 140 -3.14 11.45 -15.38
CA ILE A 140 -4.26 10.54 -15.12
C ILE A 140 -5.18 11.15 -14.06
N LYS A 141 -6.36 11.59 -14.48
CA LYS A 141 -7.41 12.11 -13.60
C LYS A 141 -8.10 11.00 -12.81
N LEU A 142 -8.46 11.30 -11.57
CA LEU A 142 -9.10 10.39 -10.63
C LEU A 142 -10.56 10.78 -10.37
N ASP A 143 -11.38 9.78 -10.04
CA ASP A 143 -12.76 9.98 -9.59
C ASP A 143 -12.88 9.71 -8.09
N LYS A 144 -12.14 8.73 -7.58
CA LYS A 144 -12.24 8.27 -6.19
C LYS A 144 -10.87 8.07 -5.54
N ILE A 145 -10.83 8.21 -4.22
CA ILE A 145 -9.66 7.96 -3.38
C ILE A 145 -10.04 6.96 -2.31
N PHE A 146 -9.19 5.97 -2.08
CA PHE A 146 -9.36 4.97 -1.03
C PHE A 146 -8.06 4.81 -0.24
N ILE A 147 -8.08 5.31 1.01
CA ILE A 147 -7.01 5.14 1.99
C ILE A 147 -7.50 4.18 3.08
N GLY A 148 -6.85 3.04 3.19
CA GLY A 148 -7.25 1.93 4.05
C GLY A 148 -7.10 0.60 3.34
N SER A 149 -6.98 -0.47 4.13
CA SER A 149 -7.03 -1.90 3.77
C SER A 149 -6.33 -2.69 4.89
N CYS A 150 -6.24 -4.01 4.75
CA CYS A 150 -5.32 -4.81 5.58
C CYS A 150 -3.84 -4.48 5.31
N THR A 151 -3.53 -3.92 4.14
CA THR A 151 -2.18 -3.55 3.72
C THR A 151 -1.77 -2.19 4.28
N ASN A 152 -2.64 -1.17 4.17
CA ASN A 152 -2.33 0.23 4.49
C ASN A 152 -3.47 0.95 5.22
N GLY A 153 -3.97 0.34 6.30
CA GLY A 153 -4.96 0.93 7.22
C GLY A 153 -4.45 1.08 8.64
N ARG A 154 -3.13 1.06 8.87
CA ARG A 154 -2.54 1.12 10.21
C ARG A 154 -2.37 2.58 10.63
N ILE A 155 -2.05 2.81 11.91
CA ILE A 155 -1.99 4.17 12.45
C ILE A 155 -0.94 5.04 11.72
N ASN A 156 0.22 4.48 11.37
CA ASN A 156 1.26 5.21 10.66
C ASN A 156 0.86 5.57 9.22
N ASP A 157 0.11 4.71 8.52
CA ASP A 157 -0.45 5.01 7.19
C ASP A 157 -1.40 6.22 7.26
N LEU A 158 -2.29 6.24 8.27
CA LEU A 158 -3.23 7.33 8.48
C LEU A 158 -2.54 8.63 8.87
N ARG A 159 -1.50 8.56 9.71
CA ARG A 159 -0.68 9.73 10.08
C ARG A 159 0.06 10.31 8.88
N GLU A 160 0.63 9.46 8.04
CA GLU A 160 1.34 9.87 6.83
C GLU A 160 0.39 10.62 5.88
N ALA A 161 -0.77 10.04 5.58
CA ALA A 161 -1.79 10.70 4.77
C ALA A 161 -2.31 12.00 5.42
N ALA A 162 -2.54 11.99 6.73
CA ALA A 162 -3.02 13.16 7.48
C ALA A 162 -2.04 14.35 7.41
N LYS A 163 -0.72 14.10 7.42
CA LYS A 163 0.29 15.16 7.29
C LYS A 163 0.14 15.94 5.98
N ILE A 164 -0.18 15.23 4.89
CA ILE A 164 -0.30 15.81 3.54
C ILE A 164 -1.64 16.54 3.37
N ILE A 165 -2.75 15.97 3.84
CA ILE A 165 -4.09 16.59 3.63
C ILE A 165 -4.42 17.69 4.63
N LYS A 166 -3.67 17.84 5.73
CA LYS A 166 -3.96 18.82 6.77
C LYS A 166 -3.94 20.24 6.21
N GLY A 167 -5.07 20.94 6.35
CA GLY A 167 -5.23 22.31 5.85
C GLY A 167 -5.61 22.41 4.37
N HIS A 168 -5.77 21.27 3.68
CA HIS A 168 -6.17 21.19 2.28
C HIS A 168 -7.59 20.63 2.15
N LYS A 169 -8.15 20.70 0.93
CA LYS A 169 -9.42 20.07 0.55
C LYS A 169 -9.16 19.15 -0.64
N ILE A 170 -9.94 18.08 -0.75
CA ILE A 170 -9.95 17.24 -1.95
C ILE A 170 -10.35 18.07 -3.19
N ALA A 171 -9.82 17.71 -4.35
CA ALA A 171 -10.11 18.39 -5.61
C ALA A 171 -11.58 18.20 -6.03
N ASP A 172 -12.13 19.19 -6.73
CA ASP A 172 -13.54 19.22 -7.17
C ASP A 172 -13.93 18.03 -8.07
N ASN A 173 -12.96 17.42 -8.77
CA ASN A 173 -13.22 16.24 -9.60
C ASN A 173 -13.27 14.92 -8.82
N ILE A 174 -12.88 14.91 -7.54
CA ILE A 174 -12.96 13.73 -6.68
C ILE A 174 -14.39 13.60 -6.15
N LYS A 175 -15.10 12.59 -6.65
CA LYS A 175 -16.50 12.30 -6.30
C LYS A 175 -16.63 11.68 -4.91
N LEU A 176 -15.62 10.91 -4.48
CA LEU A 176 -15.62 10.21 -3.20
C LEU A 176 -14.19 9.95 -2.73
N ALA A 177 -13.87 10.38 -1.51
CA ALA A 177 -12.63 10.06 -0.83
C ALA A 177 -12.93 9.33 0.47
N LEU A 178 -12.41 8.11 0.64
CA LEU A 178 -12.65 7.26 1.81
C LEU A 178 -11.38 7.11 2.63
N ALA A 179 -11.52 7.24 3.95
CA ALA A 179 -10.48 6.88 4.92
C ALA A 179 -11.03 5.79 5.86
N VAL A 180 -10.42 4.61 5.80
CA VAL A 180 -10.90 3.40 6.47
C VAL A 180 -9.80 2.82 7.37
N PRO A 181 -9.89 3.01 8.70
CA PRO A 181 -8.96 2.41 9.64
C PRO A 181 -8.99 0.88 9.56
N GLY A 182 -7.84 0.22 9.66
CA GLY A 182 -7.71 -1.23 9.50
C GLY A 182 -8.22 -2.05 10.68
N SER A 183 -8.50 -1.42 11.84
CA SER A 183 -9.13 -2.07 12.99
C SER A 183 -9.77 -1.04 13.93
N TRP A 184 -10.62 -1.51 14.84
CA TRP A 184 -11.22 -0.67 15.88
C TRP A 184 -10.18 -0.04 16.81
N LYS A 185 -9.09 -0.75 17.10
CA LYS A 185 -7.98 -0.21 17.89
C LYS A 185 -7.30 0.96 17.17
N VAL A 186 -7.02 0.81 15.86
CA VAL A 186 -6.44 1.88 15.06
C VAL A 186 -7.39 3.07 14.94
N LYS A 187 -8.69 2.83 14.72
CA LYS A 187 -9.70 3.89 14.68
C LYS A 187 -9.74 4.69 15.98
N SER A 188 -9.87 4.00 17.11
CA SER A 188 -9.91 4.64 18.42
C SER A 188 -8.65 5.46 18.69
N GLN A 189 -7.47 4.94 18.33
CA GLN A 189 -6.22 5.68 18.43
C GLN A 189 -6.19 6.90 17.49
N ALA A 190 -6.58 6.75 16.23
CA ALA A 190 -6.62 7.83 15.25
C ALA A 190 -7.56 8.96 15.68
N GLU A 191 -8.71 8.63 16.27
CA GLU A 191 -9.67 9.60 16.81
C GLU A 191 -9.16 10.31 18.07
N GLN A 192 -8.44 9.61 18.94
CA GLN A 192 -7.74 10.23 20.08
C GLN A 192 -6.66 11.21 19.62
N GLU A 193 -5.97 10.90 18.51
CA GLU A 193 -4.98 11.77 17.88
C GLU A 193 -5.60 12.89 17.01
N GLY A 194 -6.93 12.89 16.83
CA GLY A 194 -7.66 13.87 16.02
C GLY A 194 -7.46 13.73 14.52
N LEU A 195 -6.99 12.57 14.04
CA LEU A 195 -6.78 12.32 12.61
C LEU A 195 -8.11 12.27 11.85
N ASP A 196 -9.16 11.73 12.47
CA ASP A 196 -10.52 11.69 11.93
C ASP A 196 -11.03 13.08 11.52
N LYS A 197 -10.72 14.09 12.33
CA LYS A 197 -11.05 15.49 12.05
C LYS A 197 -10.27 16.02 10.86
N ILE A 198 -8.96 15.75 10.80
CA ILE A 198 -8.13 16.15 9.65
C ILE A 198 -8.68 15.56 8.35
N PHE A 199 -9.05 14.27 8.34
CA PHE A 199 -9.65 13.62 7.17
C PHE A 199 -11.01 14.23 6.81
N THR A 200 -11.90 14.39 7.78
CA THR A 200 -13.25 14.94 7.56
C THR A 200 -13.18 16.40 7.10
N GLU A 201 -12.28 17.19 7.68
CA GLU A 201 -12.00 18.56 7.27
C GLU A 201 -11.45 18.61 5.84
N ALA A 202 -10.62 17.66 5.41
CA ALA A 202 -10.17 17.60 4.02
C ALA A 202 -11.26 17.18 3.03
N GLY A 203 -12.39 16.63 3.51
CA GLY A 203 -13.51 16.16 2.69
C GLY A 203 -13.56 14.64 2.51
N PHE A 204 -12.77 13.88 3.27
CA PHE A 204 -12.88 12.42 3.29
C PHE A 204 -14.06 11.96 4.14
N GLU A 205 -14.72 10.88 3.71
CA GLU A 205 -15.63 10.14 4.58
C GLU A 205 -14.82 9.22 5.50
N TRP A 206 -14.89 9.51 6.81
CA TRP A 206 -14.27 8.69 7.86
C TRP A 206 -15.12 7.46 8.17
N ARG A 207 -14.67 6.27 7.76
CA ARG A 207 -15.43 5.02 7.88
C ARG A 207 -15.13 4.25 9.16
N ASN A 208 -15.98 3.26 9.42
CA ASN A 208 -15.69 2.20 10.38
C ASN A 208 -14.74 1.15 9.76
N PRO A 209 -13.97 0.41 10.58
CA PRO A 209 -13.05 -0.59 10.09
C PRO A 209 -13.77 -1.72 9.33
N GLY A 210 -13.21 -2.11 8.19
CA GLY A 210 -13.72 -3.19 7.35
C GLY A 210 -12.99 -3.26 6.01
N CYS A 211 -13.30 -4.28 5.19
CA CYS A 211 -12.69 -4.41 3.86
C CYS A 211 -13.06 -3.24 2.93
N SER A 212 -14.26 -2.66 3.06
CA SER A 212 -14.72 -1.52 2.26
C SER A 212 -14.43 -1.72 0.76
N MET A 213 -13.90 -0.70 0.09
CA MET A 213 -13.61 -0.73 -1.34
C MET A 213 -12.54 -1.77 -1.72
N CYS A 214 -11.70 -2.25 -0.80
CA CYS A 214 -10.63 -3.22 -1.11
C CYS A 214 -11.14 -4.51 -1.78
N LEU A 215 -12.38 -4.90 -1.52
CA LEU A 215 -13.02 -6.11 -2.07
C LEU A 215 -14.40 -5.83 -2.71
N ALA A 216 -14.91 -4.58 -2.63
CA ALA A 216 -16.21 -4.17 -3.17
C ALA A 216 -17.39 -5.10 -2.81
N MET A 217 -17.38 -5.67 -1.60
CA MET A 217 -18.49 -6.49 -1.08
C MET A 217 -19.64 -5.65 -0.50
N ASN A 218 -19.44 -4.34 -0.39
CA ASN A 218 -20.41 -3.40 0.15
C ASN A 218 -20.69 -2.28 -0.87
N ALA A 219 -21.39 -1.23 -0.44
CA ALA A 219 -21.69 -0.09 -1.30
C ALA A 219 -20.44 0.76 -1.66
N ASP A 220 -19.31 0.57 -0.98
CA ASP A 220 -18.06 1.22 -1.33
C ASP A 220 -17.46 0.49 -2.55
N ARG A 221 -17.83 0.94 -3.76
CA ARG A 221 -17.37 0.37 -5.03
C ARG A 221 -17.15 1.43 -6.10
N LEU A 222 -16.40 1.07 -7.13
CA LEU A 222 -16.27 1.81 -8.37
C LEU A 222 -17.41 1.44 -9.32
N GLU A 223 -17.96 2.46 -9.98
CA GLU A 223 -18.83 2.28 -11.13
C GLU A 223 -17.98 2.16 -12.41
N ALA A 224 -18.58 1.66 -13.49
CA ALA A 224 -17.87 1.41 -14.73
C ALA A 224 -17.19 2.68 -15.27
N GLY A 225 -15.89 2.60 -15.53
CA GLY A 225 -15.07 3.69 -16.06
C GLY A 225 -14.50 4.64 -14.99
N GLU A 226 -15.01 4.60 -13.75
CA GLU A 226 -14.45 5.40 -12.65
C GLU A 226 -13.05 4.93 -12.27
N ARG A 227 -12.20 5.87 -11.90
CA ARG A 227 -10.82 5.62 -11.53
C ARG A 227 -10.52 5.91 -10.06
N CYS A 228 -9.88 4.95 -9.39
CA CYS A 228 -9.48 5.07 -8.00
C CYS A 228 -7.96 5.07 -7.81
N ALA A 229 -7.45 5.98 -6.98
CA ALA A 229 -6.17 5.78 -6.30
C ALA A 229 -6.43 5.04 -4.99
N SER A 230 -5.84 3.87 -4.83
CA SER A 230 -6.22 2.89 -3.81
C SER A 230 -4.99 2.38 -3.07
N THR A 231 -5.03 2.42 -1.73
CA THR A 231 -3.98 1.84 -0.87
C THR A 231 -4.24 0.36 -0.57
N SER A 232 -4.89 -0.34 -1.51
CA SER A 232 -5.02 -1.80 -1.51
C SER A 232 -3.74 -2.44 -2.06
N ASN A 233 -3.66 -3.76 -2.05
CA ASN A 233 -2.58 -4.54 -2.68
C ASN A 233 -3.00 -5.24 -3.98
N ARG A 234 -4.27 -5.13 -4.41
CA ARG A 234 -4.79 -5.84 -5.61
C ARG A 234 -5.69 -4.96 -6.46
N ASN A 235 -5.41 -4.92 -7.76
CA ASN A 235 -6.12 -4.13 -8.78
C ASN A 235 -6.58 -4.95 -9.99
N PHE A 236 -6.82 -6.26 -9.81
CA PHE A 236 -7.39 -7.09 -10.86
C PHE A 236 -8.72 -6.53 -11.35
N GLU A 237 -9.07 -6.80 -12.61
CA GLU A 237 -10.31 -6.34 -13.21
C GLU A 237 -11.52 -6.75 -12.36
N GLY A 238 -12.41 -5.80 -12.06
CA GLY A 238 -13.60 -6.03 -11.25
C GLY A 238 -13.36 -6.04 -9.73
N ARG A 239 -12.11 -6.02 -9.26
CA ARG A 239 -11.78 -6.16 -7.83
C ARG A 239 -12.44 -5.15 -6.91
N GLN A 240 -12.48 -3.89 -7.32
CA GLN A 240 -13.11 -2.79 -6.57
C GLN A 240 -14.46 -2.38 -7.18
N GLY A 241 -15.05 -3.20 -8.06
CA GLY A 241 -16.28 -2.89 -8.78
C GLY A 241 -16.16 -3.21 -10.28
N GLN A 242 -17.25 -3.68 -10.89
CA GLN A 242 -17.26 -4.11 -12.29
C GLN A 242 -16.94 -2.93 -13.22
N GLY A 243 -15.87 -3.07 -14.01
CA GLY A 243 -15.39 -2.01 -14.92
C GLY A 243 -14.70 -0.82 -14.23
N GLY A 244 -14.47 -0.88 -12.92
CA GLY A 244 -13.74 0.12 -12.16
C GLY A 244 -12.22 0.03 -12.39
N ARG A 245 -11.56 1.17 -12.53
CA ARG A 245 -10.13 1.27 -12.87
C ARG A 245 -9.31 1.60 -11.64
N THR A 246 -8.57 0.64 -11.11
CA THR A 246 -7.84 0.78 -9.85
C THR A 246 -6.35 0.97 -10.05
N HIS A 247 -5.78 1.97 -9.38
CA HIS A 247 -4.35 2.19 -9.26
C HIS A 247 -3.91 1.96 -7.83
N LEU A 248 -2.97 1.04 -7.61
CA LEU A 248 -2.34 0.82 -6.32
C LEU A 248 -1.27 1.87 -6.08
N VAL A 249 -1.32 2.50 -4.91
CA VAL A 249 -0.42 3.58 -4.49
C VAL A 249 -0.23 3.56 -2.97
N SER A 250 0.81 4.26 -2.49
CA SER A 250 1.01 4.47 -1.04
C SER A 250 -0.04 5.43 -0.44
N PRO A 251 -0.22 5.44 0.90
CA PRO A 251 -1.05 6.45 1.59
C PRO A 251 -0.65 7.88 1.26
N ALA A 252 0.65 8.17 1.20
CA ALA A 252 1.15 9.49 0.82
C ALA A 252 0.72 9.91 -0.60
N MET A 253 0.87 9.00 -1.57
CA MET A 253 0.46 9.26 -2.95
C MET A 253 -1.07 9.40 -3.08
N ALA A 254 -1.85 8.56 -2.41
CA ALA A 254 -3.31 8.67 -2.41
C ALA A 254 -3.78 10.01 -1.81
N ALA A 255 -3.16 10.45 -0.71
CA ALA A 255 -3.43 11.72 -0.06
C ALA A 255 -3.10 12.92 -0.98
N ALA A 256 -1.89 12.94 -1.57
CA ALA A 256 -1.48 14.00 -2.47
C ALA A 256 -2.37 14.06 -3.72
N ALA A 257 -2.70 12.90 -4.29
CA ALA A 257 -3.59 12.80 -5.45
C ALA A 257 -5.04 13.19 -5.13
N ALA A 258 -5.49 13.04 -3.88
CA ALA A 258 -6.80 13.51 -3.45
C ALA A 258 -6.93 15.03 -3.53
N ILE A 259 -5.87 15.75 -3.17
CA ILE A 259 -5.80 17.21 -3.22
C ILE A 259 -5.66 17.71 -4.67
N ALA A 260 -4.85 17.02 -5.47
CA ALA A 260 -4.56 17.44 -6.85
C ALA A 260 -5.62 17.00 -7.87
N GLY A 261 -6.39 15.94 -7.58
CA GLY A 261 -7.36 15.34 -8.51
C GLY A 261 -6.73 14.42 -9.57
N HIS A 262 -5.41 14.26 -9.55
CA HIS A 262 -4.60 13.41 -10.42
C HIS A 262 -3.33 12.97 -9.68
N PHE A 263 -2.55 12.04 -10.22
CA PHE A 263 -1.28 11.66 -9.58
C PHE A 263 -0.25 12.80 -9.61
N VAL A 264 0.48 12.96 -8.51
CA VAL A 264 1.53 13.97 -8.32
C VAL A 264 2.70 13.35 -7.55
N ASP A 265 3.88 13.95 -7.63
CA ASP A 265 5.02 13.47 -6.85
C ASP A 265 4.82 13.75 -5.35
N ALA A 266 4.47 12.71 -4.60
CA ALA A 266 4.22 12.80 -3.16
C ALA A 266 5.49 13.07 -2.33
N SER A 267 6.69 12.99 -2.93
CA SER A 267 7.93 13.37 -2.24
C SER A 267 8.11 14.89 -2.12
N SER A 268 7.31 15.67 -2.86
CA SER A 268 7.31 17.14 -2.83
C SER A 268 6.20 17.75 -1.95
N ALA A 269 5.38 16.91 -1.30
CA ALA A 269 4.20 17.31 -0.51
C ALA A 269 4.45 17.26 1.00
#